data_AF-A0A9D3UUQ4-F1
#
_entry.id   AF-A0A9D3UUQ4-F1
#
_cell.length_a   1.000
_cell.length_b   1.000
_cell.length_c   1.000
_cell.angle_alpha   90.00
_cell.angle_beta   90.00
_cell.angle_gamma   90.00
#
_symmetry.space_group_name_H-M   'P 1'
#
loop_
_entity.id
_entity.type
_entity.pdbx_description
1 polymer ?
#
loop_
_entity_poly.entity_id
_entity_poly.type
_entity_poly.pdbx_seq_one_letter_code
_entity_poly.pdbx_strand_id
1 'polypeptide(L)'
;MKGNPDLVPSMLTLALNDAITYDKATKSGGSNGSIRFSSELSRPENKGLAAAMSLLDEAKKEIDSYSKGGPISYADLIQYAAQAAVKSTFLAAAIRKCGGNEDKGRTLYAAYGSSGQWGLFDRQFGRSDAEEPDPEGRVPIWEKASVQEMKDKFKEIGFGPRQLAVMSAFLGPEQSATEALLVNDPEVTPWVQKYQRSRETVSQTDYEVDLITTLTKLSCLGQQINYEAYTYPVKKIELSKLKL
;
A
#
# COMPACT_ATOMS: atom_id res chain seq x y z
N MET A 1 1.21 3.66 12.38
CA MET A 1 1.54 2.22 12.51
C MET A 1 2.07 1.84 13.89
N LYS A 2 3.14 2.47 14.43
CA LYS A 2 3.70 2.10 15.75
C LYS A 2 2.68 2.12 16.91
N GLY A 3 1.74 3.06 16.92
CA GLY A 3 0.67 3.14 17.93
C GLY A 3 -0.57 2.28 17.65
N ASN A 4 -0.68 1.67 16.47
CA ASN A 4 -1.84 0.88 16.04
C ASN A 4 -1.37 -0.31 15.18
N PRO A 5 -0.58 -1.26 15.73
CA PRO A 5 -0.04 -2.37 14.96
C PRO A 5 -1.12 -3.30 14.41
N ASP A 6 -2.25 -3.44 15.12
CA ASP A 6 -3.36 -4.31 14.72
C ASP A 6 -4.09 -3.80 13.46
N LEU A 7 -3.93 -2.52 13.12
CA LEU A 7 -4.51 -1.94 11.90
C LEU A 7 -3.63 -2.16 10.67
N VAL A 8 -2.41 -2.70 10.81
CA VAL A 8 -1.49 -2.90 9.67
C VAL A 8 -2.15 -3.70 8.53
N PRO A 9 -2.81 -4.86 8.76
CA PRO A 9 -3.47 -5.57 7.68
C PRO A 9 -4.60 -4.77 7.03
N SER A 10 -5.43 -4.09 7.84
CA SER A 10 -6.50 -3.23 7.33
C SER A 10 -5.97 -2.10 6.43
N MET A 11 -4.80 -1.52 6.74
CA MET A 11 -4.18 -0.50 5.88
C MET A 11 -3.75 -1.07 4.52
N LEU A 12 -3.22 -2.29 4.51
CA LEU A 12 -2.81 -2.96 3.28
C LEU A 12 -4.03 -3.27 2.43
N THR A 13 -5.07 -3.88 3.02
CA THR A 13 -6.31 -4.20 2.30
C THR A 13 -7.04 -2.95 1.84
N LEU A 14 -7.05 -1.86 2.62
CA LEU A 14 -7.62 -0.58 2.21
C LEU A 14 -6.96 -0.05 0.92
N ALA A 15 -5.63 -0.01 0.87
CA ALA A 15 -4.93 0.47 -0.32
C ALA A 15 -5.06 -0.47 -1.52
N LEU A 16 -5.19 -1.78 -1.29
CA LEU A 16 -5.50 -2.75 -2.35
C LEU A 16 -6.90 -2.52 -2.91
N ASN A 17 -7.91 -2.40 -2.04
CA ASN A 17 -9.30 -2.29 -2.45
C ASN A 17 -9.57 -0.97 -3.18
N ASP A 18 -8.95 0.14 -2.75
CA ASP A 18 -8.97 1.41 -3.48
C ASP A 18 -8.38 1.26 -4.89
N ALA A 19 -7.28 0.51 -5.04
CA ALA A 19 -6.60 0.39 -6.33
C ALA A 19 -7.23 -0.61 -7.32
N ILE A 20 -7.86 -1.68 -6.81
CA ILE A 20 -8.28 -2.84 -7.62
C ILE A 20 -9.61 -2.63 -8.35
N THR A 21 -10.30 -1.52 -8.06
CA THR A 21 -11.48 -1.03 -8.80
C THR A 21 -11.13 -0.58 -10.23
N TYR A 22 -9.84 -0.44 -10.56
CA TYR A 22 -9.39 -0.01 -11.88
C TYR A 22 -9.91 -0.95 -12.97
N ASP A 23 -10.59 -0.37 -13.96
CA ASP A 23 -10.99 -1.05 -15.18
C ASP A 23 -10.29 -0.41 -16.39
N LYS A 24 -9.50 -1.22 -17.09
CA LYS A 24 -8.72 -0.78 -18.25
C LYS A 24 -9.60 -0.39 -19.43
N ALA A 25 -10.78 -1.00 -19.59
CA ALA A 25 -11.65 -0.76 -20.73
C ALA A 25 -12.29 0.64 -20.65
N THR A 26 -12.83 0.99 -19.49
CA THR A 26 -13.46 2.30 -19.23
C THR A 26 -12.48 3.35 -18.73
N LYS A 27 -11.26 2.96 -18.33
CA LYS A 27 -10.26 3.81 -17.67
C LYS A 27 -10.83 4.50 -16.43
N SER A 28 -11.64 3.77 -15.67
CA SER A 28 -12.28 4.25 -14.43
C SER A 28 -11.80 3.47 -13.22
N GLY A 29 -11.94 4.06 -12.04
CA GLY A 29 -11.41 3.55 -10.78
C GLY A 29 -9.89 3.58 -10.67
N GLY A 30 -9.35 2.83 -9.71
CA GLY A 30 -7.93 2.82 -9.37
C GLY A 30 -7.64 3.66 -8.13
N SER A 31 -6.35 3.89 -7.84
CA SER A 31 -5.92 4.51 -6.57
C SER A 31 -6.29 5.99 -6.46
N ASN A 32 -7.56 6.27 -6.21
CA ASN A 32 -8.20 7.59 -6.28
C ASN A 32 -8.87 7.99 -4.96
N GLY A 33 -8.73 7.19 -3.91
CA GLY A 33 -9.31 7.45 -2.59
C GLY A 33 -10.84 7.36 -2.56
N SER A 34 -11.51 6.75 -3.54
CA SER A 34 -12.97 6.57 -3.55
C SER A 34 -13.45 5.74 -2.36
N ILE A 35 -12.62 4.81 -1.87
CA ILE A 35 -12.93 3.95 -0.73
C ILE A 35 -13.31 4.71 0.55
N ARG A 36 -12.96 6.00 0.66
CA ARG A 36 -13.33 6.86 1.80
C ARG A 36 -14.84 7.12 1.88
N PHE A 37 -15.56 7.02 0.76
CA PHE A 37 -17.00 7.28 0.73
C PHE A 37 -17.75 6.18 1.49
N SER A 38 -18.71 6.57 2.33
CA SER A 38 -19.45 5.62 3.18
C SER A 38 -20.18 4.54 2.39
N SER A 39 -20.67 4.85 1.19
CA SER A 39 -21.31 3.89 0.27
C SER A 39 -20.34 2.85 -0.29
N GLU A 40 -19.05 3.16 -0.39
CA GLU A 40 -18.02 2.20 -0.80
C GLU A 40 -17.42 1.47 0.40
N LEU A 41 -17.10 2.20 1.47
CA LEU A 41 -16.52 1.63 2.69
C LEU A 41 -17.44 0.62 3.39
N SER A 42 -18.77 0.75 3.21
CA SER A 42 -19.76 -0.17 3.79
C SER A 42 -20.00 -1.43 2.95
N ARG A 43 -19.38 -1.54 1.76
CA ARG A 43 -19.51 -2.73 0.91
C ARG A 43 -18.88 -3.97 1.56
N PRO A 44 -19.38 -5.18 1.27
CA PRO A 44 -18.91 -6.41 1.91
C PRO A 44 -17.39 -6.64 1.81
N GLU A 45 -16.77 -6.29 0.70
CA GLU A 45 -15.32 -6.38 0.45
C GLU A 45 -14.47 -5.46 1.34
N ASN A 46 -15.07 -4.38 1.86
CA ASN A 46 -14.42 -3.34 2.66
C ASN A 46 -14.73 -3.47 4.16
N LYS A 47 -15.36 -4.58 4.56
CA LYS A 47 -15.71 -4.85 5.96
C LYS A 47 -14.45 -4.84 6.84
N GLY A 48 -14.51 -4.11 7.95
CA GLY A 48 -13.41 -4.03 8.92
C GLY A 48 -12.35 -2.96 8.62
N LEU A 49 -12.53 -2.18 7.55
CA LEU A 49 -11.57 -1.13 7.17
C LEU A 49 -11.89 0.25 7.76
N ALA A 50 -13.03 0.42 8.43
CA ALA A 50 -13.46 1.72 8.98
C ALA A 50 -12.46 2.32 9.99
N ALA A 51 -11.92 1.51 10.90
CA ALA A 51 -10.92 1.97 11.86
C ALA A 51 -9.62 2.42 11.17
N ALA A 52 -9.26 1.76 10.06
CA ALA A 52 -8.12 2.18 9.26
C ALA A 52 -8.37 3.54 8.59
N MET A 53 -9.54 3.73 7.98
CA MET A 53 -9.92 5.02 7.43
C MET A 53 -9.96 6.12 8.48
N SER A 54 -10.50 5.88 9.68
CA SER A 54 -10.53 6.89 10.75
C SER A 54 -9.12 7.34 11.16
N LEU A 55 -8.14 6.43 11.21
CA LEU A 55 -6.75 6.82 11.46
C LEU A 55 -6.19 7.69 10.33
N LEU A 56 -6.57 7.43 9.07
CA LEU A 56 -6.18 8.27 7.94
C LEU A 56 -6.86 9.65 8.01
N ASP A 57 -8.12 9.72 8.41
CA ASP A 57 -8.81 11.01 8.59
C ASP A 57 -8.11 11.89 9.64
N GLU A 58 -7.66 11.29 10.74
CA GLU A 58 -6.88 11.98 11.78
C GLU A 58 -5.52 12.43 11.26
N ALA A 59 -4.78 11.54 10.60
CA ALA A 59 -3.49 11.86 10.02
C ALA A 59 -3.59 12.97 8.96
N LYS A 60 -4.65 12.93 8.14
CA LYS A 60 -4.92 13.95 7.13
C LYS A 60 -5.15 15.32 7.76
N LYS A 61 -5.99 15.40 8.81
CA LYS A 61 -6.25 16.65 9.54
C LYS A 61 -4.96 17.24 10.11
N GLU A 62 -4.09 16.39 10.67
CA GLU A 62 -2.81 16.81 11.19
C GLU A 62 -1.90 17.35 10.07
N ILE A 63 -1.72 16.58 8.98
CA ILE A 63 -0.87 16.95 7.84
C ILE A 63 -1.35 18.26 7.19
N ASP A 64 -2.66 18.37 6.95
CA ASP A 64 -3.27 19.55 6.33
C ASP A 64 -3.09 20.81 7.18
N SER A 65 -3.00 20.69 8.52
CA SER A 65 -2.85 21.83 9.43
C SER A 65 -1.52 22.58 9.28
N TYR A 66 -0.47 21.89 8.82
CA TYR A 66 0.88 22.46 8.66
C TYR A 66 1.39 22.43 7.21
N SER A 67 0.65 21.83 6.29
CA SER A 67 1.03 21.80 4.87
C SER A 67 1.07 23.22 4.29
N LYS A 68 2.18 23.54 3.62
CA LYS A 68 2.34 24.81 2.90
C LYS A 68 1.80 24.76 1.47
N GLY A 69 1.66 23.55 0.93
CA GLY A 69 1.29 23.28 -0.47
C GLY A 69 -0.16 22.88 -0.67
N GLY A 70 -1.03 23.14 0.32
CA GLY A 70 -2.43 22.69 0.31
C GLY A 70 -2.63 21.29 0.92
N PRO A 71 -3.89 20.83 1.00
CA PRO A 71 -4.24 19.59 1.66
C PRO A 71 -3.72 18.37 0.89
N ILE A 72 -3.27 17.33 1.60
CA ILE A 72 -2.90 16.04 0.97
C ILE A 72 -4.15 15.33 0.44
N SER A 73 -4.10 14.73 -0.75
CA SER A 73 -5.23 13.92 -1.24
C SER A 73 -5.40 12.64 -0.41
N TYR A 74 -6.63 12.14 -0.30
CA TYR A 74 -6.86 10.82 0.29
C TYR A 74 -6.18 9.73 -0.54
N ALA A 75 -6.20 9.86 -1.87
CA ALA A 75 -5.53 8.96 -2.79
C ALA A 75 -4.03 8.79 -2.48
N ASP A 76 -3.31 9.89 -2.23
CA ASP A 76 -1.91 9.80 -1.80
C ASP A 76 -1.79 9.23 -0.38
N LEU A 77 -2.59 9.73 0.56
CA LEU A 77 -2.50 9.33 1.96
C LEU A 77 -2.71 7.82 2.17
N ILE A 78 -3.68 7.22 1.48
CA ILE A 78 -3.97 5.79 1.51
C ILE A 78 -2.76 4.98 1.05
N GLN A 79 -2.17 5.35 -0.08
CA GLN A 79 -1.03 4.61 -0.64
C GLN A 79 0.23 4.78 0.22
N TYR A 80 0.47 5.97 0.78
CA TYR A 80 1.57 6.18 1.74
C TYR A 80 1.34 5.45 3.08
N ALA A 81 0.10 5.30 3.52
CA ALA A 81 -0.21 4.46 4.68
C ALA A 81 0.12 2.98 4.40
N ALA A 82 -0.14 2.48 3.19
CA ALA A 82 0.26 1.15 2.78
C ALA A 82 1.79 1.00 2.73
N GLN A 83 2.52 1.99 2.20
CA GLN A 83 3.99 2.01 2.27
C GLN A 83 4.47 1.91 3.74
N ALA A 84 3.90 2.71 4.65
CA ALA A 84 4.26 2.70 6.06
C ALA A 84 3.94 1.35 6.73
N ALA A 85 2.80 0.74 6.37
CA ALA A 85 2.41 -0.59 6.82
C ALA A 85 3.37 -1.68 6.33
N VAL A 86 3.74 -1.68 5.04
CA VAL A 86 4.75 -2.60 4.47
C VAL A 86 6.11 -2.44 5.18
N LYS A 87 6.59 -1.21 5.35
CA LYS A 87 7.84 -0.93 6.09
C LYS A 87 7.77 -1.49 7.52
N SER A 88 6.60 -1.41 8.16
CA SER A 88 6.37 -1.97 9.50
C SER A 88 6.44 -3.50 9.51
N THR A 89 5.93 -4.20 8.49
CA THR A 89 6.02 -5.68 8.42
C THR A 89 7.46 -6.14 8.19
N PHE A 90 8.24 -5.41 7.38
CA PHE A 90 9.66 -5.69 7.17
C PHE A 90 10.47 -5.49 8.45
N LEU A 91 10.25 -4.39 9.17
CA LEU A 91 10.89 -4.16 10.46
C LEU A 91 10.52 -5.24 11.49
N ALA A 92 9.24 -5.64 11.57
CA ALA A 92 8.80 -6.71 12.47
C ALA A 92 9.49 -8.04 12.12
N ALA A 93 9.68 -8.35 10.84
CA ALA A 93 10.42 -9.53 10.40
C ALA A 93 11.90 -9.48 10.83
N ALA A 94 12.56 -8.32 10.69
CA ALA A 94 13.94 -8.12 11.13
C ALA A 94 14.09 -8.29 12.65
N ILE A 95 13.19 -7.71 13.45
CA ILE A 95 13.17 -7.86 14.91
C ILE A 95 13.00 -9.34 15.30
N ARG A 96 12.06 -10.04 14.64
CA ARG A 96 11.85 -11.49 14.87
C ARG A 96 13.10 -12.30 14.55
N LYS A 97 13.78 -12.02 13.43
CA LYS A 97 15.04 -12.66 13.03
C LYS A 97 16.19 -12.38 14.02
N CYS A 98 16.14 -11.26 14.73
CA CYS A 98 17.06 -10.92 15.82
C CYS A 98 16.61 -11.46 17.19
N GLY A 99 15.70 -12.45 17.23
CA GLY A 99 15.24 -13.05 18.49
C GLY A 99 14.40 -12.10 19.35
N GLY A 100 13.70 -11.15 18.73
CA GLY A 100 12.88 -10.15 19.43
C GLY A 100 13.65 -8.92 19.93
N ASN A 101 14.97 -8.84 19.71
CA ASN A 101 15.75 -7.67 20.09
C ASN A 101 15.48 -6.49 19.13
N GLU A 102 14.81 -5.45 19.63
CA GLU A 102 14.40 -4.30 18.82
C GLU A 102 15.57 -3.52 18.22
N ASP A 103 16.63 -3.27 19.00
CA ASP A 103 17.76 -2.46 18.53
C ASP A 103 18.52 -3.18 17.41
N LYS A 104 18.81 -4.47 17.59
CA LYS A 104 19.41 -5.30 16.53
C LYS A 104 18.51 -5.39 15.31
N GLY A 105 17.19 -5.54 15.52
CA GLY A 105 16.22 -5.57 14.43
C GLY A 105 16.18 -4.28 13.63
N ARG A 106 16.23 -3.11 14.31
CA ARG A 106 16.31 -1.79 13.65
C ARG A 106 17.60 -1.62 12.87
N THR A 107 18.74 -2.04 13.43
CA THR A 107 20.02 -2.03 12.70
C THR A 107 19.97 -2.92 11.46
N LEU A 108 19.43 -4.13 11.59
CA LEU A 108 19.30 -5.07 10.48
C LEU A 108 18.37 -4.51 9.38
N TYR A 109 17.21 -3.98 9.75
CA TYR A 109 16.27 -3.37 8.83
C TYR A 109 16.85 -2.12 8.15
N ALA A 110 17.59 -1.27 8.87
CA ALA A 110 18.24 -0.11 8.27
C ALA A 110 19.25 -0.50 7.18
N ALA A 111 19.92 -1.65 7.33
CA ALA A 111 20.87 -2.15 6.35
C ALA A 111 20.20 -2.87 5.16
N TYR A 112 19.17 -3.67 5.41
CA TYR A 112 18.62 -4.62 4.41
C TYR A 112 17.15 -4.43 4.04
N GLY A 113 16.44 -3.46 4.63
CA GLY A 113 15.01 -3.21 4.43
C GLY A 113 14.63 -2.57 3.09
N SER A 114 15.48 -2.77 2.06
CA SER A 114 15.24 -2.37 0.67
C SER A 114 14.82 -0.90 0.48
N SER A 115 15.35 0.00 1.32
CA SER A 115 14.97 1.42 1.34
C SER A 115 15.13 2.11 -0.02
N GLY A 116 16.18 1.76 -0.77
CA GLY A 116 16.43 2.30 -2.11
C GLY A 116 15.41 1.89 -3.18
N GLN A 117 14.64 0.81 -2.97
CA GLN A 117 13.64 0.35 -3.93
C GLN A 117 12.38 1.24 -3.95
N TRP A 118 12.15 2.01 -2.89
CA TRP A 118 10.99 2.91 -2.78
C TRP A 118 11.09 4.16 -3.67
N GLY A 119 12.24 4.44 -4.29
CA GLY A 119 12.46 5.70 -5.01
C GLY A 119 11.43 6.00 -6.12
N LEU A 120 10.96 4.99 -6.86
CA LEU A 120 9.90 5.21 -7.86
C LEU A 120 8.54 5.45 -7.21
N PHE A 121 8.20 4.71 -6.15
CA PHE A 121 6.98 4.92 -5.38
C PHE A 121 6.94 6.35 -4.83
N ASP A 122 8.03 6.79 -4.19
CA ASP A 122 8.12 8.11 -3.57
C ASP A 122 8.04 9.26 -4.60
N ARG A 123 8.44 9.00 -5.85
CA ARG A 123 8.30 9.95 -6.96
C ARG A 123 6.86 10.02 -7.49
N GLN A 124 6.08 8.95 -7.35
CA GLN A 124 4.67 8.91 -7.74
C GLN A 124 3.82 9.51 -6.61
N PHE A 125 3.92 10.82 -6.43
CA PHE A 125 3.20 11.59 -5.41
C PHE A 125 2.48 12.77 -6.05
N GLY A 126 1.19 12.94 -5.76
CA GLY A 126 0.31 13.90 -6.45
C GLY A 126 -0.85 13.21 -7.18
N ARG A 127 -1.50 12.24 -6.54
CA ARG A 127 -2.73 11.60 -7.03
C ARG A 127 -3.94 12.50 -6.80
N SER A 128 -4.91 12.43 -7.69
CA SER A 128 -6.18 13.15 -7.58
C SER A 128 -7.24 12.31 -6.86
N ASP A 129 -7.98 12.95 -5.96
CA ASP A 129 -9.13 12.33 -5.30
C ASP A 129 -10.31 12.19 -6.27
N ALA A 130 -10.98 11.04 -6.26
CA ALA A 130 -12.28 10.87 -6.88
C ALA A 130 -13.36 11.65 -6.12
N GLU A 131 -14.38 12.14 -6.83
CA GLU A 131 -15.50 12.89 -6.23
C GLU A 131 -16.67 12.00 -5.79
N GLU A 132 -16.67 10.74 -6.22
CA GLU A 132 -17.72 9.76 -5.96
C GLU A 132 -17.11 8.35 -5.73
N PRO A 133 -17.85 7.42 -5.10
CA PRO A 133 -17.41 6.03 -4.95
C PRO A 133 -17.18 5.36 -6.32
N ASP A 134 -16.20 4.47 -6.39
CA ASP A 134 -15.94 3.69 -7.59
C ASP A 134 -17.07 2.66 -7.83
N PRO A 135 -17.26 2.19 -9.07
CA PRO A 135 -18.33 1.25 -9.40
C PRO A 135 -18.26 -0.06 -8.60
N GLU A 136 -19.43 -0.57 -8.20
CA GLU A 136 -19.59 -1.83 -7.47
C GLU A 136 -19.17 -3.06 -8.27
N GLY A 137 -18.92 -4.17 -7.57
CA GLY A 137 -18.68 -5.48 -8.19
C GLY A 137 -17.30 -5.65 -8.82
N ARG A 138 -16.36 -4.73 -8.55
CA ARG A 138 -14.99 -4.78 -9.09
C ARG A 138 -13.94 -5.32 -8.14
N VAL A 139 -14.31 -5.55 -6.87
CA VAL A 139 -13.41 -5.98 -5.80
C VAL A 139 -13.91 -7.33 -5.24
N PRO A 140 -13.08 -8.38 -5.23
CA PRO A 140 -13.45 -9.66 -4.60
C PRO A 140 -13.54 -9.53 -3.08
N ILE A 141 -14.40 -10.32 -2.47
CA ILE A 141 -14.38 -10.53 -1.01
C ILE A 141 -13.25 -11.52 -0.71
N TRP A 142 -12.04 -11.03 -0.42
CA TRP A 142 -10.82 -11.84 -0.32
C TRP A 142 -10.94 -13.07 0.58
N GLU A 143 -11.63 -12.96 1.72
CA GLU A 143 -11.85 -14.07 2.66
C GLU A 143 -12.68 -15.24 2.09
N LYS A 144 -13.47 -14.97 1.05
CA LYS A 144 -14.38 -15.94 0.41
C LYS A 144 -14.02 -16.28 -1.03
N ALA A 145 -13.15 -15.48 -1.63
CA ALA A 145 -12.74 -15.64 -3.02
C ALA A 145 -11.93 -16.94 -3.19
N SER A 146 -12.21 -17.65 -4.27
CA SER A 146 -11.36 -18.73 -4.77
C SER A 146 -10.04 -18.16 -5.31
N VAL A 147 -8.99 -19.00 -5.38
CA VAL A 147 -7.72 -18.58 -5.97
C VAL A 147 -7.88 -18.18 -7.43
N GLN A 148 -8.83 -18.80 -8.15
CA GLN A 148 -9.14 -18.43 -9.53
C GLN A 148 -9.71 -17.01 -9.64
N GLU A 149 -10.69 -16.65 -8.80
CA GLU A 149 -11.23 -15.27 -8.76
C GLU A 149 -10.14 -14.24 -8.42
N MET A 150 -9.24 -14.57 -7.49
CA MET A 150 -8.10 -13.70 -7.16
C MET A 150 -7.15 -13.53 -8.36
N LYS A 151 -6.80 -14.62 -9.06
CA LYS A 151 -5.95 -14.57 -10.26
C LYS A 151 -6.59 -13.74 -11.36
N ASP A 152 -7.87 -13.97 -11.64
CA ASP A 152 -8.61 -13.26 -12.68
C ASP A 152 -8.65 -11.77 -12.38
N LYS A 153 -8.92 -11.40 -11.12
CA LYS A 153 -8.89 -10.00 -10.70
C LYS A 153 -7.53 -9.34 -10.91
N PHE A 154 -6.44 -9.99 -10.51
CA PHE A 154 -5.09 -9.47 -10.73
C PHE A 154 -4.77 -9.37 -12.23
N LYS A 155 -5.24 -10.32 -13.05
CA LYS A 155 -5.07 -10.32 -14.50
C LYS A 155 -5.80 -9.16 -15.19
N GLU A 156 -7.03 -8.85 -14.76
CA GLU A 156 -7.81 -7.72 -15.27
C GLU A 156 -7.08 -6.38 -15.14
N ILE A 157 -6.37 -6.18 -14.02
CA ILE A 157 -5.60 -4.96 -13.75
C ILE A 157 -4.15 -5.01 -14.27
N GLY A 158 -3.82 -6.02 -15.09
CA GLY A 158 -2.52 -6.11 -15.76
C GLY A 158 -1.40 -6.78 -14.93
N PHE A 159 -1.77 -7.50 -13.88
CA PHE A 159 -0.87 -8.33 -13.08
C PHE A 159 -1.05 -9.83 -13.39
N GLY A 160 -0.33 -10.69 -12.66
CA GLY A 160 -0.45 -12.13 -12.79
C GLY A 160 -0.15 -12.88 -11.48
N PRO A 161 0.01 -14.20 -11.56
CA PRO A 161 0.21 -15.07 -10.39
C PRO A 161 1.37 -14.64 -9.48
N ARG A 162 2.45 -14.09 -10.04
CA ARG A 162 3.59 -13.56 -9.27
C ARG A 162 3.19 -12.42 -8.33
N GLN A 163 2.41 -11.46 -8.82
CA GLN A 163 1.97 -10.31 -8.05
C GLN A 163 0.94 -10.70 -7.01
N LEU A 164 0.02 -11.61 -7.37
CA LEU A 164 -0.92 -12.18 -6.40
C LEU A 164 -0.17 -12.83 -5.22
N ALA A 165 0.85 -13.65 -5.51
CA ALA A 165 1.65 -14.30 -4.49
C ALA A 165 2.47 -13.32 -3.62
N VAL A 166 3.10 -12.30 -4.21
CA VAL A 166 3.94 -11.37 -3.44
C VAL A 166 3.10 -10.45 -2.55
N MET A 167 1.87 -10.13 -2.98
CA MET A 167 0.93 -9.31 -2.23
C MET A 167 0.09 -10.10 -1.22
N SER A 168 0.49 -11.32 -0.83
CA SER A 168 -0.29 -12.18 0.08
C SER A 168 -0.70 -11.49 1.39
N ALA A 169 0.13 -10.58 1.93
CA ALA A 169 -0.18 -9.80 3.14
C ALA A 169 -1.30 -8.75 2.96
N PHE A 170 -1.71 -8.44 1.73
CA PHE A 170 -2.77 -7.45 1.44
C PHE A 170 -4.17 -8.09 1.37
N LEU A 171 -4.23 -9.41 1.26
CA LEU A 171 -5.47 -10.16 1.03
C LEU A 171 -6.18 -10.57 2.32
N GLY A 172 -5.59 -10.31 3.49
CA GLY A 172 -6.16 -10.66 4.78
C GLY A 172 -5.19 -10.45 5.95
N PRO A 173 -5.67 -10.66 7.19
CA PRO A 173 -4.89 -10.43 8.41
C PRO A 173 -3.75 -11.42 8.60
N GLU A 174 -3.92 -12.67 8.15
CA GLU A 174 -2.96 -13.75 8.37
C GLU A 174 -2.33 -14.20 7.05
N GLN A 175 -1.16 -13.63 6.74
CA GLN A 175 -0.42 -13.93 5.50
C GLN A 175 -0.17 -15.44 5.31
N SER A 176 0.09 -16.17 6.39
CA SER A 176 0.33 -17.62 6.33
C SER A 176 -0.90 -18.42 5.90
N ALA A 177 -2.10 -18.03 6.37
CA ALA A 177 -3.36 -18.63 5.98
C ALA A 177 -3.71 -18.32 4.52
N THR A 178 -3.50 -17.07 4.10
CA THR A 178 -3.64 -16.68 2.69
C THR A 178 -2.73 -17.51 1.80
N GLU A 179 -1.45 -17.67 2.16
CA GLU A 179 -0.51 -18.45 1.37
C GLU A 179 -0.85 -19.94 1.34
N ALA A 180 -1.35 -20.50 2.44
CA ALA A 180 -1.83 -21.88 2.49
C ALA A 180 -3.01 -22.12 1.53
N LEU A 181 -3.83 -21.11 1.27
CA LEU A 181 -4.86 -21.14 0.23
C LEU A 181 -4.24 -21.05 -1.18
N LEU A 182 -3.36 -20.07 -1.40
CA LEU A 182 -2.76 -19.78 -2.72
C LEU A 182 -1.92 -20.93 -3.28
N VAL A 183 -1.25 -21.72 -2.43
CA VAL A 183 -0.43 -22.87 -2.88
C VAL A 183 -1.24 -24.02 -3.47
N ASN A 184 -2.57 -23.99 -3.39
CA ASN A 184 -3.43 -24.98 -4.04
C ASN A 184 -3.59 -24.73 -5.54
N ASP A 185 -3.13 -23.60 -6.07
CA ASP A 185 -3.16 -23.27 -7.49
C ASP A 185 -1.77 -23.39 -8.14
N PRO A 186 -1.58 -24.27 -9.15
CA PRO A 186 -0.27 -24.59 -9.70
C PRO A 186 0.45 -23.41 -10.38
N GLU A 187 -0.27 -22.37 -10.79
CA GLU A 187 0.35 -21.17 -11.36
C GLU A 187 0.89 -20.22 -10.27
N VAL A 188 0.29 -20.25 -9.08
CA VAL A 188 0.63 -19.38 -7.95
C VAL A 188 1.65 -20.05 -7.02
N THR A 189 1.58 -21.37 -6.84
CA THR A 189 2.45 -22.15 -5.95
C THR A 189 3.94 -21.86 -6.11
N PRO A 190 4.54 -21.80 -7.32
CA PRO A 190 5.98 -21.56 -7.46
C PRO A 190 6.41 -20.20 -6.92
N TRP A 191 5.54 -19.19 -7.04
CA TRP A 191 5.79 -17.82 -6.56
C TRP A 191 5.66 -17.73 -5.05
N VAL A 192 4.63 -18.35 -4.46
CA VAL A 192 4.48 -18.41 -2.99
C VAL A 192 5.71 -19.08 -2.38
N GLN A 193 6.12 -20.23 -2.91
CA GLN A 193 7.31 -20.93 -2.43
C GLN A 193 8.60 -20.11 -2.62
N LYS A 194 8.74 -19.36 -3.72
CA LYS A 194 9.88 -18.43 -3.92
C LYS A 194 9.91 -17.39 -2.80
N TYR A 195 8.79 -16.75 -2.49
CA TYR A 195 8.74 -15.69 -1.49
C TYR A 195 8.85 -16.21 -0.06
N GLN A 196 8.35 -17.41 0.23
CA GLN A 196 8.60 -18.10 1.50
C GLN A 196 10.10 -18.33 1.71
N ARG A 197 10.79 -18.94 0.73
CA ARG A 197 12.25 -19.10 0.77
C ARG A 197 12.99 -17.77 0.92
N SER A 198 12.55 -16.72 0.23
CA SER A 198 13.11 -15.38 0.41
C SER A 198 12.97 -14.91 1.85
N ARG A 199 11.77 -15.00 2.45
CA ARG A 199 11.50 -14.55 3.82
C ARG A 199 12.24 -15.36 4.89
N GLU A 200 12.61 -16.60 4.61
CA GLU A 200 13.50 -17.42 5.46
C GLU A 200 14.94 -16.90 5.49
N THR A 201 15.43 -16.28 4.41
CA THR A 201 16.75 -15.63 4.42
C THR A 201 16.75 -14.41 5.34
N VAL A 202 17.92 -13.98 5.83
CA VAL A 202 18.04 -12.83 6.73
C VAL A 202 17.49 -11.55 6.07
N SER A 203 17.97 -11.21 4.88
CA SER A 203 17.63 -9.96 4.18
C SER A 203 16.31 -9.99 3.40
N GLN A 204 15.77 -11.18 3.08
CA GLN A 204 14.49 -11.36 2.40
C GLN A 204 14.27 -10.52 1.13
N THR A 205 15.36 -10.21 0.44
CA THR A 205 15.45 -9.17 -0.59
C THR A 205 14.48 -9.37 -1.76
N ASP A 206 14.37 -10.59 -2.30
CA ASP A 206 13.48 -10.87 -3.43
C ASP A 206 12.01 -10.55 -3.09
N TYR A 207 11.56 -10.94 -1.89
CA TYR A 207 10.20 -10.65 -1.43
C TYR A 207 9.99 -9.14 -1.24
N GLU A 208 10.91 -8.45 -0.56
CA GLU A 208 10.76 -7.01 -0.32
C GLU A 208 10.75 -6.23 -1.64
N VAL A 209 11.71 -6.50 -2.53
CA VAL A 209 11.86 -5.79 -3.80
C VAL A 209 10.67 -6.03 -4.72
N ASP A 210 10.20 -7.27 -4.83
CA ASP A 210 9.07 -7.60 -5.69
C ASP A 210 7.75 -7.05 -5.14
N LEU A 211 7.59 -7.02 -3.81
CA LEU A 211 6.43 -6.42 -3.17
C LEU A 211 6.39 -4.91 -3.45
N ILE A 212 7.51 -4.21 -3.23
CA ILE A 212 7.60 -2.77 -3.51
C ILE A 212 7.33 -2.50 -4.98
N THR A 213 7.91 -3.30 -5.88
CA THR A 213 7.71 -3.15 -7.34
C THR A 213 6.24 -3.31 -7.71
N THR A 214 5.54 -4.26 -7.08
CA THR A 214 4.12 -4.51 -7.33
C THR A 214 3.25 -3.40 -6.76
N LEU A 215 3.48 -3.01 -5.50
CA LEU A 215 2.77 -1.90 -4.84
C LEU A 215 2.98 -0.58 -5.59
N THR A 216 4.18 -0.31 -6.09
CA THR A 216 4.48 0.88 -6.91
C THR A 216 3.55 0.96 -8.11
N LYS A 217 3.42 -0.13 -8.88
CA LYS A 217 2.52 -0.17 -10.05
C LYS A 217 1.04 -0.10 -9.65
N LEU A 218 0.65 -0.84 -8.61
CA LEU A 218 -0.72 -0.89 -8.12
C LEU A 218 -1.19 0.50 -7.69
N SER A 219 -0.35 1.20 -6.92
CA SER A 219 -0.67 2.49 -6.32
C SER A 219 -0.90 3.61 -7.32
N CYS A 220 -0.56 3.45 -8.60
CA CYS A 220 -0.76 4.47 -9.62
C CYS A 220 -1.73 4.05 -10.73
N LEU A 221 -2.47 2.94 -10.54
CA LEU A 221 -3.50 2.53 -11.50
C LEU A 221 -4.57 3.61 -11.63
N GLY A 222 -4.92 3.96 -12.87
CA GLY A 222 -5.93 4.99 -13.17
C GLY A 222 -5.48 6.44 -12.94
N GLN A 223 -4.32 6.67 -12.33
CA GLN A 223 -3.87 8.01 -11.92
C GLN A 223 -2.88 8.63 -12.92
N GLN A 224 -3.00 9.95 -13.11
CA GLN A 224 -1.96 10.78 -13.72
C GLN A 224 -1.33 11.62 -12.62
N ILE A 225 -0.06 11.37 -12.33
CA ILE A 225 0.63 12.03 -11.23
C ILE A 225 0.92 13.49 -11.58
N ASN A 226 0.43 14.40 -10.75
CA ASN A 226 0.83 15.80 -10.76
C ASN A 226 2.15 15.96 -9.98
N TYR A 227 3.27 16.03 -10.68
CA TYR A 227 4.59 16.14 -10.06
C TYR A 227 4.84 17.52 -9.41
N GLU A 228 4.00 18.51 -9.69
CA GLU A 228 4.02 19.83 -9.06
C GLU A 228 3.03 19.93 -7.88
N ALA A 229 2.33 18.85 -7.53
CA ALA A 229 1.43 18.81 -6.39
C ALA A 229 2.18 19.18 -5.10
N TYR A 230 1.45 19.85 -4.20
CA TYR A 230 1.95 20.25 -2.88
C TYR A 230 3.15 21.22 -2.91
N THR A 231 3.39 21.88 -4.04
CA THR A 231 4.38 22.95 -4.14
C THR A 231 3.84 24.27 -3.58
N TYR A 232 4.74 25.18 -3.21
CA TYR A 232 4.39 26.50 -2.71
C TYR A 232 5.48 27.52 -3.07
N PRO A 233 5.14 28.82 -3.19
CA PRO A 233 6.13 29.84 -3.51
C PRO A 233 7.26 29.92 -2.48
N VAL A 234 8.52 29.88 -2.95
CA VAL A 234 9.69 30.07 -2.09
C VAL A 234 9.80 31.54 -1.72
N LYS A 235 9.70 31.88 -0.44
CA LYS A 235 9.99 33.24 0.05
C LYS A 235 11.47 33.54 -0.18
N LYS A 236 11.78 34.45 -1.12
CA LYS A 236 13.14 34.96 -1.29
C LYS A 236 13.50 35.81 -0.06
N ILE A 237 14.57 35.44 0.64
CA ILE A 237 15.12 36.29 1.70
C ILE A 237 15.79 37.48 0.99
N GLU A 238 15.24 38.68 1.17
CA GLU A 238 15.91 39.89 0.73
C GLU A 238 17.08 40.17 1.67
N LEU A 239 18.27 39.71 1.27
CA LEU A 239 19.52 39.90 2.01
C LEU A 239 19.81 41.40 2.30
N SER A 240 19.28 42.31 1.48
CA SER A 240 19.36 43.76 1.67
C SER A 240 18.58 44.30 2.88
N LYS A 241 17.65 43.52 3.44
CA LYS A 241 16.85 43.88 4.62
C LYS A 241 17.35 43.25 5.92
N LEU A 242 18.36 42.38 5.86
CA LEU A 242 19.07 41.90 7.04
C LEU A 242 20.02 43.01 7.49
N LYS A 243 19.60 43.80 8.50
CA LYS A 243 20.54 44.66 9.23
C LYS A 243 21.53 43.76 9.96
N LEU A 244 22.79 43.81 9.54
CA LEU A 244 23.95 43.32 10.30
C LEU A 244 24.07 44.05 11.63
#